data_AF-A0A439RAN9-F1
#
_entry.id   AF-A0A439RAN9-F1
#
_cell.length_a   1.000
_cell.length_b   1.000
_cell.length_c   1.000
_cell.angle_alpha   90.00
_cell.angle_beta   90.00
_cell.angle_gamma   90.00
#
_symmetry.space_group_name_H-M   'P 1'
#
loop_
_entity.id
_entity.type
_entity.pdbx_description
1 polymer ?
#
loop_
_entity_poly.entity_id
_entity_poly.type
_entity_poly.pdbx_seq_one_letter_code
_entity_poly.pdbx_strand_id
1 'polypeptide(L)'
;MYRGPYANDPQAAEKYAADADRAIAALRERGHKPAAFMVDTALCSSGVVRAPDNYFNLVAENVRSVGGFVIADEVQAGCGRMGTFWGFRANGLKDENVDLITMGKPVGNGHPLGVVILGSALMKRFLNGTYPLLFSTFGGNTVACAAGMAVLDVIEREDLVNRSAVIGDYLRQELRSLAERHAIIGDIRGLGMMTGVELVTDRLTKEPAVKQTDRLVEDMLAQNILIGKGTSNTLKLRPPLIWSRNEVDIFISAFDGSLSI
;
A
#
# COMPACT_ATOMS: atom_id res chain seq x y z
N MET A 1 -5.92 13.43 7.44
CA MET A 1 -5.18 13.24 6.17
C MET A 1 -4.33 14.48 5.93
N TYR A 2 -3.07 14.40 5.44
CA TYR A 2 -2.22 15.61 5.31
C TYR A 2 -2.72 16.59 4.24
N ARG A 3 -3.15 16.05 3.09
CA ARG A 3 -3.85 16.80 2.03
C ARG A 3 -5.32 16.37 1.97
N GLY A 4 -6.15 17.19 1.33
CA GLY A 4 -7.54 16.85 1.00
C GLY A 4 -8.59 17.78 1.64
N PRO A 5 -9.77 17.91 1.02
CA PRO A 5 -10.81 18.84 1.45
C PRO A 5 -11.37 18.56 2.86
N TYR A 6 -11.24 17.32 3.36
CA TYR A 6 -11.74 16.89 4.67
C TYR A 6 -10.62 16.49 5.63
N ALA A 7 -9.39 17.00 5.41
CA ALA A 7 -8.17 16.59 6.11
C ALA A 7 -8.27 16.51 7.64
N ASN A 8 -9.05 17.41 8.25
CA ASN A 8 -9.25 17.56 9.70
C ASN A 8 -10.70 17.38 10.13
N ASP A 9 -11.54 16.80 9.26
CA ASP A 9 -12.96 16.63 9.53
C ASP A 9 -13.21 15.30 10.26
N PRO A 10 -13.90 15.29 11.41
CA PRO A 10 -14.29 14.05 12.09
C PRO A 10 -15.14 13.13 11.22
N GLN A 11 -15.86 13.67 10.22
CA GLN A 11 -16.70 12.94 9.27
C GLN A 11 -15.99 12.72 7.92
N ALA A 12 -14.66 12.80 7.89
CA ALA A 12 -13.90 12.64 6.66
C ALA A 12 -14.19 11.30 5.97
N ALA A 13 -14.33 10.22 6.75
CA ALA A 13 -14.58 8.88 6.23
C ALA A 13 -15.89 8.84 5.42
N GLU A 14 -16.99 9.33 5.98
CA GLU A 14 -18.30 9.40 5.35
C GLU A 14 -18.29 10.31 4.13
N LYS A 15 -17.66 11.49 4.25
CA LYS A 15 -17.61 12.47 3.15
C LYS A 15 -16.82 11.96 1.96
N TYR A 16 -15.69 11.28 2.17
CA TYR A 16 -14.96 10.64 1.09
C TYR A 16 -15.68 9.37 0.58
N ALA A 17 -16.33 8.59 1.45
CA ALA A 17 -17.07 7.41 1.02
C ALA A 17 -18.28 7.77 0.13
N ALA A 18 -18.89 8.94 0.33
CA ALA A 18 -19.95 9.45 -0.53
C ALA A 18 -19.51 9.62 -2.01
N ASP A 19 -18.21 9.70 -2.29
CA ASP A 19 -17.69 9.70 -3.66
C ASP A 19 -17.96 8.35 -4.37
N ALA A 20 -17.99 7.25 -3.61
CA ALA A 20 -18.39 5.93 -4.13
C ALA A 20 -19.86 5.94 -4.56
N ASP A 21 -20.76 6.56 -3.80
CA ASP A 21 -22.18 6.66 -4.17
C ASP A 21 -22.37 7.46 -5.46
N ARG A 22 -21.62 8.56 -5.61
CA ARG A 22 -21.61 9.34 -6.85
C ARG A 22 -21.11 8.52 -8.04
N ALA A 23 -20.06 7.72 -7.84
CA ALA A 23 -19.55 6.83 -8.90
C ALA A 23 -20.55 5.72 -9.26
N ILE A 24 -21.21 5.11 -8.27
CA ILE A 24 -22.25 4.10 -8.47
C ILE A 24 -23.44 4.68 -9.24
N ALA A 25 -23.91 5.88 -8.86
CA ALA A 25 -24.98 6.57 -9.54
C ALA A 25 -24.62 6.88 -11.00
N ALA A 26 -23.41 7.39 -11.25
CA ALA A 26 -22.93 7.67 -12.61
C ALA A 26 -22.84 6.42 -13.49
N LEU A 27 -22.45 5.26 -12.93
CA LEU A 27 -22.49 3.99 -13.65
C LEU A 27 -23.92 3.59 -14.01
N ARG A 28 -24.84 3.73 -13.06
CA ARG A 28 -26.27 3.41 -13.25
C ARG A 28 -26.93 4.28 -14.32
N GLU A 29 -26.66 5.59 -14.33
CA GLU A 29 -27.15 6.51 -15.36
C GLU A 29 -26.72 6.11 -16.76
N ARG A 30 -25.54 5.49 -16.88
CA ARG A 30 -24.99 4.94 -18.13
C ARG A 30 -25.48 3.52 -18.44
N GLY A 31 -26.40 2.97 -17.64
CA GLY A 31 -26.94 1.61 -17.82
C GLY A 31 -26.01 0.49 -17.34
N HIS A 32 -25.00 0.80 -16.54
CA HIS A 32 -24.06 -0.17 -15.98
C HIS A 32 -24.34 -0.45 -14.50
N LYS A 33 -23.96 -1.65 -14.05
CA LYS A 33 -23.88 -2.00 -12.63
C LYS A 33 -22.41 -2.10 -12.23
N PRO A 34 -22.01 -1.61 -11.04
CA PRO A 34 -20.66 -1.84 -10.54
C PRO A 34 -20.36 -3.33 -10.44
N ALA A 35 -19.29 -3.79 -11.10
CA ALA A 35 -18.85 -5.17 -10.99
C ALA A 35 -18.03 -5.40 -9.72
N ALA A 36 -17.08 -4.50 -9.45
CA ALA A 36 -16.25 -4.55 -8.28
C ALA A 36 -15.64 -3.18 -7.93
N PHE A 37 -15.25 -3.03 -6.66
CA PHE A 37 -14.30 -2.04 -6.18
C PHE A 37 -12.98 -2.75 -5.90
N MET A 38 -11.91 -2.32 -6.58
CA MET A 38 -10.56 -2.86 -6.41
C MET A 38 -9.65 -1.80 -5.82
N VAL A 39 -8.91 -2.14 -4.77
CA VAL A 39 -8.11 -1.16 -4.03
C VAL A 39 -6.82 -1.76 -3.47
N ASP A 40 -5.70 -1.07 -3.72
CA ASP A 40 -4.49 -1.16 -2.89
C ASP A 40 -4.72 -0.27 -1.66
N THR A 41 -4.98 -0.87 -0.51
CA THR A 41 -5.30 -0.13 0.73
C THR A 41 -4.12 0.69 1.27
N ALA A 42 -2.88 0.39 0.85
CA ALA A 42 -1.73 1.22 1.18
C ALA A 42 -1.74 2.55 0.40
N LEU A 43 -2.57 2.66 -0.65
CA LEU A 43 -2.57 3.78 -1.60
C LEU A 43 -1.13 4.12 -2.05
N CYS A 44 -0.37 3.06 -2.34
CA CYS A 44 1.08 3.09 -2.48
C CYS A 44 1.52 4.04 -3.61
N SER A 45 0.83 3.95 -4.76
CA SER A 45 1.08 4.80 -5.93
C SER A 45 0.57 6.24 -5.76
N SER A 46 -0.27 6.50 -4.76
CA SER A 46 -0.74 7.85 -4.43
C SER A 46 0.16 8.55 -3.41
N GLY A 47 1.29 7.95 -3.03
CA GLY A 47 2.20 8.48 -2.01
C GLY A 47 1.89 8.00 -0.60
N VAL A 48 1.43 6.75 -0.46
CA VAL A 48 1.14 6.10 0.84
C VAL A 48 0.15 6.92 1.66
N VAL A 49 -0.94 7.37 1.03
CA VAL A 49 -1.93 8.24 1.67
C VAL A 49 -2.63 7.47 2.78
N ARG A 50 -2.70 8.06 3.98
CA ARG A 50 -3.51 7.51 5.07
C ARG A 50 -4.98 7.84 4.84
N ALA A 51 -5.76 6.82 4.51
CA ALA A 51 -7.22 6.93 4.50
C ALA A 51 -7.74 7.23 5.92
N PRO A 52 -8.86 7.97 6.06
CA PRO A 52 -9.54 8.09 7.34
C PRO A 52 -9.98 6.73 7.86
N ASP A 53 -10.03 6.58 9.18
CA ASP A 53 -10.49 5.35 9.80
C ASP A 53 -11.91 5.01 9.30
N ASN A 54 -12.17 3.73 9.09
CA ASN A 54 -13.43 3.20 8.54
C ASN A 54 -13.78 3.55 7.09
N TYR A 55 -13.03 4.41 6.39
CA TYR A 55 -13.30 4.78 4.99
C TYR A 55 -13.48 3.57 4.07
N PHE A 56 -12.57 2.61 4.10
CA PHE A 56 -12.62 1.44 3.21
C PHE A 56 -13.83 0.55 3.46
N ASN A 57 -14.29 0.42 4.72
CA ASN A 57 -15.49 -0.36 5.03
C ASN A 57 -16.74 0.31 4.50
N LEU A 58 -16.87 1.63 4.63
CA LEU A 58 -18.01 2.37 4.07
C LEU A 58 -18.09 2.22 2.55
N VAL A 59 -16.96 2.37 1.85
CA VAL A 59 -16.92 2.14 0.40
C VAL A 59 -17.28 0.70 0.04
N ALA A 60 -16.73 -0.28 0.77
CA ALA A 60 -17.03 -1.69 0.58
C ALA A 60 -18.52 -1.99 0.77
N GLU A 61 -19.13 -1.49 1.84
CA GLU A 61 -20.55 -1.65 2.14
C GLU A 61 -21.44 -1.03 1.05
N ASN A 62 -21.12 0.18 0.59
CA ASN A 62 -21.86 0.85 -0.49
C ASN A 62 -21.80 0.04 -1.80
N VAL A 63 -20.62 -0.45 -2.18
CA VAL A 63 -20.42 -1.26 -3.40
C VAL A 63 -21.15 -2.60 -3.30
N ARG A 64 -21.07 -3.26 -2.14
CA ARG A 64 -21.73 -4.54 -1.90
C ARG A 64 -23.25 -4.41 -1.86
N SER A 65 -23.78 -3.28 -1.36
CA SER A 65 -25.22 -3.00 -1.31
C SER A 65 -25.90 -3.02 -2.68
N VAL A 66 -25.14 -2.72 -3.75
CA VAL A 66 -25.60 -2.77 -5.15
C VAL A 66 -25.15 -4.02 -5.90
N GLY A 67 -24.61 -5.01 -5.19
CA GLY A 67 -24.21 -6.31 -5.73
C GLY A 67 -22.81 -6.37 -6.35
N GLY A 68 -21.97 -5.35 -6.13
CA GLY A 68 -20.57 -5.37 -6.54
C GLY A 68 -19.68 -6.14 -5.55
N PHE A 69 -18.53 -6.62 -6.04
CA PHE A 69 -17.52 -7.27 -5.21
C PHE A 69 -16.46 -6.29 -4.69
N VAL A 70 -15.75 -6.67 -3.63
CA VAL A 70 -14.59 -5.94 -3.13
C VAL A 70 -13.33 -6.78 -3.31
N ILE A 71 -12.34 -6.20 -4.00
CA ILE A 71 -11.06 -6.83 -4.32
C ILE A 71 -9.96 -6.07 -3.57
N ALA A 72 -9.35 -6.72 -2.58
CA ALA A 72 -8.15 -6.21 -1.94
C ALA A 72 -6.92 -6.51 -2.80
N ASP A 73 -6.32 -5.48 -3.38
CA ASP A 73 -5.06 -5.61 -4.11
C ASP A 73 -3.86 -5.57 -3.14
N GLU A 74 -3.32 -6.75 -2.87
CA GLU A 74 -2.22 -6.98 -1.94
C GLU A 74 -0.85 -7.09 -2.64
N VAL A 75 -0.76 -6.73 -3.93
CA VAL A 75 0.49 -6.79 -4.70
C VAL A 75 1.57 -5.88 -4.10
N GLN A 76 1.20 -4.73 -3.52
CA GLN A 76 2.13 -3.83 -2.83
C GLN A 76 2.17 -4.04 -1.32
N ALA A 77 1.01 -4.30 -0.72
CA ALA A 77 0.77 -4.18 0.71
C ALA A 77 0.79 -5.53 1.47
N GLY A 78 0.76 -6.65 0.73
CA GLY A 78 0.70 -7.98 1.30
C GLY A 78 2.05 -8.52 1.79
N CYS A 79 2.05 -9.80 2.13
CA CYS A 79 3.22 -10.55 2.61
C CYS A 79 3.93 -9.88 3.81
N GLY A 80 3.18 -9.27 4.74
CA GLY A 80 3.76 -8.69 5.95
C GLY A 80 4.25 -7.24 5.81
N ARG A 81 4.12 -6.64 4.62
CA ARG A 81 4.67 -5.30 4.33
C ARG A 81 4.20 -4.23 5.30
N MET A 82 2.94 -4.23 5.72
CA MET A 82 2.38 -3.17 6.57
C MET A 82 2.37 -3.52 8.07
N GLY A 83 3.10 -4.57 8.49
CA GLY A 83 3.11 -5.04 9.88
C GLY A 83 1.99 -6.05 10.21
N THR A 84 1.14 -6.34 9.23
CA THR A 84 0.20 -7.46 9.19
C THR A 84 0.44 -8.24 7.90
N PHE A 85 0.07 -9.53 7.86
CA PHE A 85 0.26 -10.32 6.63
C PHE A 85 -0.50 -9.71 5.43
N TRP A 86 -1.74 -9.28 5.66
CA TRP A 86 -2.59 -8.57 4.70
C TRP A 86 -2.58 -7.07 5.00
N GLY A 87 -2.25 -6.24 4.01
CA GLY A 87 -2.24 -4.78 4.14
C GLY A 87 -3.63 -4.17 4.33
N PHE A 88 -4.68 -4.79 3.79
CA PHE A 88 -6.05 -4.32 3.99
C PHE A 88 -6.45 -4.34 5.46
N ARG A 89 -5.98 -5.34 6.22
CA ARG A 89 -6.18 -5.42 7.67
C ARG A 89 -5.43 -4.32 8.41
N ALA A 90 -4.19 -4.01 8.03
CA ALA A 90 -3.43 -2.89 8.61
C ALA A 90 -4.16 -1.55 8.46
N ASN A 91 -4.93 -1.38 7.38
CA ASN A 91 -5.72 -0.18 7.11
C ASN A 91 -7.19 -0.30 7.54
N GLY A 92 -7.54 -1.31 8.34
CA GLY A 92 -8.86 -1.46 8.95
C GLY A 92 -9.99 -1.89 8.03
N LEU A 93 -9.73 -2.28 6.77
CA LEU A 93 -10.72 -2.98 5.96
C LEU A 93 -10.95 -4.37 6.59
N LYS A 94 -12.21 -4.71 6.84
CA LYS A 94 -12.56 -5.95 7.53
C LYS A 94 -12.64 -7.14 6.57
N ASP A 95 -12.34 -8.33 7.06
CA ASP A 95 -12.34 -9.57 6.27
C ASP A 95 -13.72 -9.85 5.64
N GLU A 96 -14.82 -9.61 6.36
CA GLU A 96 -16.18 -9.82 5.86
C GLU A 96 -16.59 -8.87 4.73
N ASN A 97 -15.80 -7.82 4.51
CA ASN A 97 -15.97 -6.82 3.45
C ASN A 97 -15.05 -7.08 2.24
N VAL A 98 -14.26 -8.15 2.23
CA VAL A 98 -13.37 -8.53 1.13
C VAL A 98 -13.87 -9.82 0.48
N ASP A 99 -14.16 -9.77 -0.81
CA ASP A 99 -14.63 -10.93 -1.57
C ASP A 99 -13.47 -11.65 -2.29
N LEU A 100 -12.48 -10.90 -2.78
CA LEU A 100 -11.29 -11.41 -3.44
C LEU A 100 -10.02 -10.71 -2.94
N ILE A 101 -8.91 -11.44 -2.96
CA ILE A 101 -7.57 -10.89 -2.71
C ILE A 101 -6.68 -11.20 -3.91
N THR A 102 -5.92 -10.22 -4.41
CA THR A 102 -4.92 -10.41 -5.46
C THR A 102 -3.52 -10.22 -4.92
N MET A 103 -2.60 -11.12 -5.25
CA MET A 103 -1.18 -11.03 -4.88
C MET A 103 -0.29 -11.21 -6.10
N GLY A 104 0.93 -10.69 -5.99
CA GLY A 104 1.98 -10.79 -7.00
C GLY A 104 3.31 -10.42 -6.35
N LYS A 105 4.20 -9.72 -7.09
CA LYS A 105 5.44 -9.09 -6.59
C LYS A 105 6.14 -9.89 -5.45
N PRO A 106 5.91 -9.61 -4.13
CA PRO A 106 6.66 -10.30 -3.08
C PRO A 106 6.36 -11.80 -2.97
N VAL A 107 5.21 -12.28 -3.46
CA VAL A 107 4.76 -13.67 -3.26
C VAL A 107 5.71 -14.72 -3.85
N GLY A 108 6.50 -14.36 -4.85
CA GLY A 108 7.51 -15.24 -5.46
C GLY A 108 8.96 -14.80 -5.24
N ASN A 109 9.20 -13.76 -4.43
CA ASN A 109 10.53 -13.16 -4.21
C ASN A 109 11.34 -12.92 -5.53
N GLY A 110 10.65 -12.50 -6.59
CA GLY A 110 11.22 -12.28 -7.92
C GLY A 110 10.88 -13.36 -8.95
N HIS A 111 10.48 -14.57 -8.53
CA HIS A 111 9.93 -15.57 -9.45
C HIS A 111 8.53 -15.14 -9.94
N PRO A 112 8.17 -15.32 -11.23
CA PRO A 112 6.84 -14.99 -11.73
C PRO A 112 5.74 -15.83 -11.08
N LEU A 113 5.05 -15.24 -10.09
CA LEU A 113 3.92 -15.84 -9.40
C LEU A 113 2.88 -14.76 -9.10
N GLY A 114 1.64 -15.03 -9.50
CA GLY A 114 0.46 -14.24 -9.16
C GLY A 114 -0.60 -15.15 -8.54
N VAL A 115 -1.35 -14.64 -7.58
CA VAL A 115 -2.36 -15.40 -6.83
C VAL A 115 -3.65 -14.61 -6.78
N VAL A 116 -4.77 -15.29 -7.00
CA VAL A 116 -6.11 -14.76 -6.71
C VAL A 116 -6.76 -15.68 -5.68
N ILE A 117 -7.16 -15.12 -4.55
CA ILE A 117 -7.84 -15.83 -3.47
C ILE A 117 -9.30 -15.39 -3.49
N LEU A 118 -10.21 -16.37 -3.43
CA LEU A 118 -11.65 -16.14 -3.34
C LEU A 118 -12.31 -17.29 -2.58
N GLY A 119 -13.46 -17.00 -1.95
CA GLY A 119 -14.22 -18.00 -1.22
C GLY A 119 -14.70 -19.16 -2.10
N SER A 120 -14.78 -20.36 -1.54
CA SER A 120 -15.18 -21.58 -2.24
C SER A 120 -16.56 -21.47 -2.92
N ALA A 121 -17.49 -20.74 -2.33
CA ALA A 121 -18.82 -20.51 -2.92
C ALA A 121 -18.74 -19.68 -4.21
N LEU A 122 -17.91 -18.62 -4.24
CA LEU A 122 -17.70 -17.80 -5.42
C LEU A 122 -16.95 -18.59 -6.50
N MET A 123 -15.92 -19.34 -6.11
CA MET A 123 -15.20 -20.23 -7.04
C MET A 123 -16.15 -21.25 -7.67
N LYS A 124 -17.01 -21.93 -6.89
CA LYS A 124 -18.00 -22.88 -7.44
C LYS A 124 -18.96 -22.21 -8.42
N ARG A 125 -19.45 -21.00 -8.13
CA ARG A 125 -20.31 -20.24 -9.04
C ARG A 125 -19.60 -19.90 -10.35
N PHE A 126 -18.35 -19.43 -10.25
CA PHE A 126 -17.51 -19.13 -11.40
C PHE A 126 -17.28 -20.38 -12.27
N LEU A 127 -16.92 -21.50 -11.64
CA LEU A 127 -16.71 -22.78 -12.32
C LEU A 127 -17.99 -23.29 -12.97
N ASN A 128 -19.13 -23.26 -12.30
CA ASN A 128 -20.40 -23.73 -12.89
C ASN A 128 -20.87 -22.91 -14.10
N GLY A 129 -20.47 -21.64 -14.21
CA GLY A 129 -20.84 -20.76 -15.33
C GLY A 129 -19.82 -20.70 -16.47
N THR A 130 -18.56 -21.08 -16.24
CA THR A 130 -17.44 -20.78 -17.16
C THR A 130 -16.41 -21.92 -17.27
N TYR A 131 -16.73 -23.12 -16.75
CA TYR A 131 -15.79 -24.23 -16.52
C TYR A 131 -14.76 -24.53 -17.62
N PRO A 132 -15.08 -24.54 -18.93
CA PRO A 132 -14.07 -24.95 -19.92
C PRO A 132 -13.05 -23.86 -20.29
N LEU A 133 -13.09 -22.64 -19.72
CA LEU A 133 -12.30 -21.51 -20.25
C LEU A 133 -11.17 -20.98 -19.35
N LEU A 134 -11.11 -21.33 -18.06
CA LEU A 134 -10.02 -20.88 -17.19
C LEU A 134 -8.85 -21.87 -17.22
N PHE A 135 -7.89 -21.60 -18.10
CA PHE A 135 -6.63 -22.34 -18.17
C PHE A 135 -5.45 -21.36 -18.22
N SER A 136 -4.38 -21.69 -17.51
CA SER A 136 -3.11 -20.97 -17.57
C SER A 136 -1.98 -21.98 -17.71
N THR A 137 -1.25 -21.92 -18.82
CA THR A 137 -0.17 -22.88 -19.15
C THR A 137 0.87 -23.01 -18.03
N PHE A 138 1.18 -21.90 -17.35
CA PHE A 138 2.12 -21.88 -16.23
C PHE A 138 1.45 -21.76 -14.85
N GLY A 139 0.11 -21.68 -14.82
CA GLY A 139 -0.66 -21.53 -13.59
C GLY A 139 -0.51 -22.77 -12.71
N GLY A 140 -0.09 -22.58 -11.46
CA GLY A 140 0.06 -23.67 -10.50
C GLY A 140 1.23 -24.63 -10.78
N ASN A 141 2.20 -24.24 -11.61
CA ASN A 141 3.38 -25.08 -11.84
C ASN A 141 4.18 -25.26 -10.53
N THR A 142 4.83 -26.42 -10.40
CA THR A 142 5.49 -26.85 -9.15
C THR A 142 6.66 -25.96 -8.75
N VAL A 143 7.38 -25.36 -9.71
CA VAL A 143 8.51 -24.46 -9.44
C VAL A 143 8.03 -23.15 -8.81
N ALA A 144 6.99 -22.54 -9.38
CA ALA A 144 6.40 -21.32 -8.83
C ALA A 144 5.78 -21.58 -7.45
N CYS A 145 5.10 -22.72 -7.26
CA CYS A 145 4.57 -23.13 -5.96
C CYS A 145 5.68 -23.32 -4.93
N ALA A 146 6.78 -23.99 -5.28
CA ALA A 146 7.93 -24.18 -4.38
C ALA A 146 8.58 -22.84 -4.00
N ALA A 147 8.75 -21.93 -4.97
CA ALA A 147 9.26 -20.59 -4.70
C ALA A 147 8.35 -19.84 -3.72
N GLY A 148 7.03 -19.84 -3.95
CA GLY A 148 6.07 -19.18 -3.06
C GLY A 148 6.04 -19.78 -1.65
N MET A 149 6.09 -21.10 -1.53
CA MET A 149 6.18 -21.79 -0.23
C MET A 149 7.44 -21.37 0.53
N ALA A 150 8.60 -21.35 -0.14
CA ALA A 150 9.84 -20.90 0.49
C ALA A 150 9.78 -19.44 0.97
N VAL A 151 9.06 -18.55 0.26
CA VAL A 151 8.82 -17.18 0.74
C VAL A 151 8.01 -17.20 2.03
N LEU A 152 6.93 -17.97 2.09
CA LEU A 152 6.08 -18.07 3.29
C LEU A 152 6.86 -18.64 4.48
N ASP A 153 7.63 -19.70 4.27
CA ASP A 153 8.47 -20.31 5.29
C ASP A 153 9.46 -19.32 5.90
N VAL A 154 10.06 -18.45 5.06
CA VAL A 154 10.99 -17.40 5.51
C VAL A 154 10.25 -16.32 6.30
N ILE A 155 9.08 -15.86 5.81
CA ILE A 155 8.27 -14.85 6.49
C ILE A 155 7.90 -15.32 7.90
N GLU A 156 7.50 -16.58 8.04
CA GLU A 156 7.13 -17.18 9.34
C GLU A 156 8.37 -17.41 10.23
N ARG A 157 9.37 -18.13 9.72
CA ARG A 157 10.56 -18.52 10.50
C ARG A 157 11.35 -17.33 11.04
N GLU A 158 11.41 -16.23 10.28
CA GLU A 158 12.17 -15.04 10.65
C GLU A 158 11.31 -13.91 11.27
N ASP A 159 10.03 -14.19 11.53
CA ASP A 159 9.05 -13.26 12.10
C ASP A 159 9.01 -11.91 11.34
N LEU A 160 9.00 -11.97 10.00
CA LEU A 160 9.15 -10.79 9.15
C LEU A 160 7.95 -9.83 9.23
N VAL A 161 6.77 -10.32 9.58
CA VAL A 161 5.57 -9.49 9.77
C VAL A 161 5.77 -8.55 10.96
N ASN A 162 6.18 -9.10 12.11
CA ASN A 162 6.46 -8.31 13.30
C ASN A 162 7.70 -7.43 13.12
N ARG A 163 8.78 -7.96 12.52
CA ARG A 163 9.97 -7.16 12.18
C ARG A 163 9.61 -5.95 11.32
N SER A 164 8.73 -6.13 10.33
CA SER A 164 8.23 -5.04 9.49
C SER A 164 7.54 -3.95 10.31
N ALA A 165 6.71 -4.32 11.28
CA ALA A 165 6.08 -3.37 12.21
C ALA A 165 7.13 -2.61 13.04
N VAL A 166 7.99 -3.34 13.75
CA VAL A 166 8.97 -2.78 14.70
C VAL A 166 10.01 -1.88 14.01
N ILE A 167 10.65 -2.38 12.96
CA ILE A 167 11.71 -1.64 12.26
C ILE A 167 11.11 -0.50 11.42
N GLY A 168 9.90 -0.71 10.88
CA GLY A 168 9.15 0.35 10.21
C GLY A 168 8.83 1.53 11.13
N ASP A 169 8.41 1.25 12.37
CA ASP A 169 8.14 2.27 13.37
C ASP A 169 9.42 3.02 13.77
N TYR A 170 10.53 2.30 13.92
CA TYR A 170 11.84 2.90 14.15
C TYR A 170 12.25 3.85 13.00
N LEU A 171 12.13 3.41 11.75
CA LEU A 171 12.39 4.27 10.59
C LEU A 171 11.56 5.56 10.61
N ARG A 172 10.25 5.44 10.89
CA ARG A 172 9.38 6.63 10.98
C ARG A 172 9.71 7.52 12.16
N GLN A 173 10.15 6.97 13.28
CA GLN A 173 10.60 7.75 14.43
C GLN A 173 11.83 8.60 14.06
N GLU A 174 12.85 7.99 13.46
CA GLU A 174 14.06 8.69 13.05
C GLU A 174 13.78 9.77 11.99
N LEU A 175 12.92 9.46 11.02
CA LEU A 175 12.46 10.46 10.04
C LEU A 175 11.75 11.65 10.69
N ARG A 176 10.96 11.43 11.75
CA ARG A 176 10.30 12.51 12.49
C ARG A 176 11.32 13.36 13.24
N SER A 177 12.34 12.76 13.85
CA SER A 177 13.47 13.48 14.45
C SER A 177 14.20 14.35 13.41
N LEU A 178 14.36 13.87 12.17
CA LEU A 178 14.89 14.69 11.08
C LEU A 178 13.95 15.84 10.71
N ALA A 179 12.64 15.62 10.71
CA ALA A 179 11.66 16.67 10.40
C ALA A 179 11.68 17.84 11.41
N GLU A 180 12.17 17.64 12.63
CA GLU A 180 12.36 18.74 13.59
C GLU A 180 13.46 19.72 13.16
N ARG A 181 14.45 19.23 12.41
CA ARG A 181 15.61 20.01 11.94
C ARG A 181 15.52 20.40 10.46
N HIS A 182 14.72 19.68 9.68
CA HIS A 182 14.57 19.87 8.24
C HIS A 182 13.15 20.29 7.87
N ALA A 183 12.95 21.60 7.70
CA ALA A 183 11.64 22.20 7.38
C ALA A 183 11.01 21.66 6.10
N ILE A 184 11.83 21.15 5.17
CA ILE A 184 11.39 20.58 3.89
C ILE A 184 10.53 19.32 4.06
N ILE A 185 10.69 18.58 5.15
CA ILE A 185 9.84 17.40 5.44
C ILE A 185 8.48 17.92 5.92
N GLY A 186 7.43 17.70 5.13
CA GLY A 186 6.07 18.14 5.45
C GLY A 186 5.24 17.11 6.20
N ASP A 187 5.32 15.84 5.79
CA ASP A 187 4.54 14.76 6.37
C ASP A 187 5.26 13.41 6.28
N ILE A 188 5.08 12.58 7.32
CA ILE A 188 5.61 11.22 7.40
C ILE A 188 4.48 10.28 7.79
N ARG A 189 4.20 9.31 6.92
CA ARG A 189 3.04 8.44 7.03
C ARG A 189 3.33 7.02 6.57
N GLY A 190 2.42 6.10 6.90
CA GLY A 190 2.52 4.70 6.54
C GLY A 190 2.54 3.76 7.75
N LEU A 191 2.63 2.46 7.48
CA LEU A 191 2.59 1.37 8.45
C LEU A 191 3.60 0.30 8.03
N GLY A 192 4.16 -0.43 9.00
CA GLY A 192 5.19 -1.44 8.75
C GLY A 192 6.35 -0.89 7.91
N MET A 193 6.84 -1.65 6.95
CA MET A 193 7.88 -1.25 6.00
C MET A 193 7.34 -0.56 4.73
N MET A 194 6.21 0.15 4.83
CA MET A 194 5.68 1.02 3.78
C MET A 194 5.58 2.44 4.34
N THR A 195 6.52 3.31 3.96
CA THR A 195 6.60 4.69 4.47
C THR A 195 6.56 5.70 3.32
N GLY A 196 5.69 6.69 3.43
CA GLY A 196 5.68 7.89 2.60
C GLY A 196 6.34 9.05 3.33
N VAL A 197 7.26 9.75 2.66
CA VAL A 197 7.87 10.99 3.15
C VAL A 197 7.57 12.09 2.15
N GLU A 198 6.76 13.06 2.55
CA GLU A 198 6.34 14.13 1.66
C GLU A 198 7.16 15.40 1.90
N LEU A 199 7.69 15.95 0.81
CA LEU A 199 8.53 17.14 0.84
C LEU A 199 7.77 18.37 0.34
N VAL A 200 7.88 19.47 1.07
CA VAL A 200 7.22 20.74 0.78
C VAL A 200 8.18 21.91 0.97
N THR A 201 8.04 22.97 0.16
CA THR A 201 8.84 24.19 0.31
C THR A 201 8.38 25.02 1.51
N ASP A 202 7.10 24.91 1.86
CA ASP A 202 6.49 25.56 3.00
C ASP A 202 5.43 24.64 3.63
N ARG A 203 5.46 24.49 4.96
CA ARG A 203 4.57 23.59 5.71
C ARG A 203 3.14 24.11 5.88
N LEU A 204 2.94 25.42 5.81
CA LEU A 204 1.63 26.06 5.92
C LEU A 204 0.88 25.97 4.59
N THR A 205 1.52 26.40 3.50
CA THR A 205 0.94 26.35 2.15
C THR A 205 0.94 24.92 1.60
N LYS A 206 1.83 24.06 2.11
CA LYS A 206 2.07 22.69 1.63
C LYS A 206 2.47 22.68 0.16
N GLU A 207 3.16 23.71 -0.31
CA GLU A 207 3.63 23.79 -1.70
C GLU A 207 4.61 22.63 -1.99
N PRO A 208 4.37 21.80 -3.02
CA PRO A 208 5.20 20.62 -3.32
C PRO A 208 6.67 20.97 -3.66
N ALA A 209 7.63 20.39 -2.95
CA ALA A 209 9.06 20.57 -3.23
C ALA A 209 9.58 19.63 -4.33
N VAL A 210 9.01 19.73 -5.54
CA VAL A 210 9.26 18.77 -6.64
C VAL A 210 10.74 18.71 -7.01
N LYS A 211 11.39 19.86 -7.27
CA LYS A 211 12.80 19.91 -7.70
C LYS A 211 13.75 19.38 -6.64
N GLN A 212 13.46 19.68 -5.36
CA GLN A 212 14.24 19.22 -4.23
C GLN A 212 14.06 17.71 -4.03
N THR A 213 12.85 17.20 -4.24
CA THR A 213 12.58 15.76 -4.21
C THR A 213 13.38 15.03 -5.30
N ASP A 214 13.43 15.57 -6.51
CA ASP A 214 14.22 15.01 -7.61
C ASP A 214 15.71 14.99 -7.27
N ARG A 215 16.25 16.11 -6.79
CA ARG A 215 17.65 16.21 -6.35
C ARG A 215 17.96 15.21 -5.24
N LEU A 216 17.11 15.10 -4.23
CA LEU A 216 17.29 14.17 -3.12
C LEU A 216 17.37 12.72 -3.58
N VAL A 217 16.58 12.32 -4.58
CA VAL A 217 16.64 10.96 -5.14
C VAL A 217 18.00 10.71 -5.80
N GLU A 218 18.51 11.68 -6.57
CA GLU A 218 19.84 11.58 -7.19
C GLU A 218 20.98 11.60 -6.16
N ASP A 219 20.86 12.42 -5.11
CA ASP A 219 21.88 12.48 -4.04
C ASP A 219 21.91 11.19 -3.21
N MET A 220 20.76 10.54 -3.00
CA MET A 220 20.69 9.22 -2.37
C MET A 220 21.26 8.13 -3.29
N LEU A 221 21.00 8.21 -4.60
CA LEU A 221 21.60 7.32 -5.60
C LEU A 221 23.13 7.46 -5.62
N ALA A 222 23.66 8.68 -5.56
CA ALA A 222 25.11 8.94 -5.50
C ALA A 222 25.77 8.34 -4.25
N GLN A 223 24.99 8.12 -3.18
CA GLN A 223 25.39 7.42 -1.97
C GLN A 223 25.10 5.91 -2.00
N ASN A 224 24.70 5.36 -3.15
CA ASN A 224 24.33 3.95 -3.37
C ASN A 224 23.06 3.51 -2.62
N ILE A 225 22.14 4.43 -2.32
CA ILE A 225 20.87 4.13 -1.67
C ILE A 225 19.71 4.40 -2.64
N LEU A 226 19.02 3.32 -3.02
CA LEU A 226 17.93 3.38 -3.97
C LEU A 226 16.61 3.70 -3.27
N ILE A 227 16.04 4.86 -3.60
CA ILE A 227 14.69 5.26 -3.19
C ILE A 227 13.82 5.56 -4.41
N GLY A 228 12.52 5.38 -4.24
CA GLY A 228 11.53 5.68 -5.28
C GLY A 228 10.63 6.84 -4.87
N LYS A 229 9.87 7.33 -5.86
CA LYS A 229 8.79 8.30 -5.63
C LYS A 229 7.42 7.62 -5.69
N GLY A 230 6.49 8.13 -4.90
CA GLY A 230 5.06 7.85 -4.99
C GLY A 230 4.33 8.89 -5.84
N THR A 231 4.69 10.16 -5.69
CA THR A 231 4.18 11.30 -6.49
C THR A 231 5.35 12.23 -6.86
N SER A 232 5.08 13.43 -7.37
CA SER A 232 6.14 14.39 -7.71
C SER A 232 6.98 14.84 -6.51
N ASN A 233 6.41 14.87 -5.30
CA ASN A 233 7.08 15.36 -4.08
C ASN A 233 7.00 14.39 -2.89
N THR A 234 6.50 13.17 -3.09
CA THR A 234 6.45 12.15 -2.04
C THR A 234 7.41 11.02 -2.36
N LEU A 235 8.39 10.81 -1.48
CA LEU A 235 9.25 9.63 -1.49
C LEU A 235 8.47 8.43 -0.97
N LYS A 236 8.73 7.29 -1.58
CA LYS A 236 8.15 5.99 -1.23
C LYS A 236 9.26 5.06 -0.79
N LEU A 237 9.34 4.82 0.52
CA LEU A 237 10.31 3.95 1.15
C LEU A 237 9.67 2.58 1.37
N ARG A 238 10.19 1.57 0.67
CA ARG A 238 9.65 0.19 0.69
C ARG A 238 10.79 -0.84 0.54
N PRO A 239 11.70 -0.92 1.52
CA PRO A 239 12.88 -1.80 1.45
C PRO A 239 12.53 -3.29 1.53
N PRO A 240 13.45 -4.23 1.28
CA PRO A 240 13.25 -5.63 1.67
C PRO A 240 12.86 -5.79 3.15
N LEU A 241 12.03 -6.78 3.49
CA LEU A 241 11.52 -6.95 4.88
C LEU A 241 12.59 -7.41 5.88
N ILE A 242 13.77 -7.76 5.40
CA ILE A 242 14.92 -8.18 6.20
C ILE A 242 15.70 -6.99 6.81
N TRP A 243 15.33 -5.74 6.50
CA TRP A 243 15.95 -4.58 7.11
C TRP A 243 15.95 -4.67 8.64
N SER A 244 17.10 -4.38 9.23
CA SER A 244 17.31 -4.24 10.67
C SER A 244 17.47 -2.75 11.03
N ARG A 245 17.75 -2.47 12.32
CA ARG A 245 18.08 -1.13 12.77
C ARG A 245 19.31 -0.56 12.07
N ASN A 246 20.31 -1.40 11.80
CA ASN A 246 21.54 -0.99 11.13
C ASN A 246 21.27 -0.41 9.73
N GLU A 247 20.42 -1.06 8.93
CA GLU A 247 20.06 -0.54 7.60
C GLU A 247 19.25 0.77 7.70
N VAL A 248 18.42 0.92 8.74
CA VAL A 248 17.73 2.18 9.02
C VAL A 248 18.72 3.28 9.37
N ASP A 249 19.69 3.01 10.24
CA ASP A 249 20.68 4.01 10.68
C ASP A 249 21.55 4.49 9.51
N ILE A 250 21.98 3.56 8.64
CA ILE A 250 22.69 3.88 7.39
C ILE A 250 21.83 4.78 6.50
N PHE A 251 20.56 4.41 6.30
CA PHE A 251 19.62 5.18 5.51
C PHE A 251 19.43 6.59 6.06
N ILE A 252 19.18 6.72 7.38
CA ILE A 252 18.91 8.00 8.04
C ILE A 252 20.14 8.92 7.96
N SER A 253 21.35 8.40 8.17
CA SER A 253 22.58 9.17 8.06
C SER A 253 22.77 9.76 6.66
N ALA A 254 22.54 8.97 5.62
CA ALA A 254 22.65 9.43 4.23
C ALA A 254 21.53 10.43 3.88
N PHE A 255 20.31 10.15 4.34
CA PHE A 255 19.14 11.00 4.12
C PHE A 255 19.30 12.37 4.75
N ASP A 256 19.80 12.45 5.99
CA ASP A 256 20.11 13.72 6.68
C ASP A 256 21.14 14.56 5.89
N GLY A 257 22.21 13.90 5.41
CA GLY A 257 23.23 14.53 4.58
C GLY A 257 22.68 15.13 3.28
N SER A 258 21.77 14.43 2.62
CA SER A 258 21.15 14.91 1.37
C SER A 258 20.08 15.98 1.55
N LEU A 259 19.54 16.16 2.75
CA LEU A 259 18.59 17.23 3.05
C LEU A 259 19.28 18.57 3.38
N SER A 260 20.55 18.52 3.76
CA SER A 260 21.30 19.65 4.34
C SER A 260 21.91 20.62 3.30
N ILE A 261 21.46 20.61 2.03
CA ILE A 261 22.08 21.38 0.92
C ILE A 261 21.08 22.12 0.04
#